data_AF-A0A0C9VSK2-F1
#
_entry.id   AF-A0A0C9VSK2-F1
#
_cell.length_a   1.000
_cell.length_b   1.000
_cell.length_c   1.000
_cell.angle_alpha   90.00
_cell.angle_beta   90.00
_cell.angle_gamma   90.00
#
_symmetry.space_group_name_H-M   'P 1'
#
loop_
_entity.id
_entity.type
_entity.pdbx_description
1 polymer ?
#
loop_
_entity_poly.entity_id
_entity_poly.type
_entity_poly.pdbx_seq_one_letter_code
_entity_poly.pdbx_strand_id
1 'polypeptide(L)'
;MSFNTTHLLRALSPLHAGADARDEDSDTRRLARHTRLQGATSVDDLVALVPADFRHVLREPLLGIAATATKLAATRTTLAKWEGHLVAGTYPPHLHQKAPAVQLTKGFGESADGAAHKAKLDAAHAAWLKGSLEDSIRAKRDEILFLERALTPEVLFKDLSPVIAERQKDIMEKTKLPVLEHNDETGELVLVRWQDNDGAQRLGKEMLEDCTIFALRIRSIVDARDFTARSKRDGKKAVKEAADVEMADAARPGPSMQSLIDKAVSAAVKKLAKPSKGKTQY
;
A
#
# COMPACT_ATOMS: atom_id res chain seq x y z
N MET A 1 0.78 -0.36 43.03
CA MET A 1 0.49 -1.49 42.10
C MET A 1 -0.41 -0.95 41.01
N SER A 2 0.15 -0.75 39.81
CA SER A 2 -0.54 -0.13 38.67
C SER A 2 -1.29 -1.21 37.90
N PHE A 3 -2.62 -1.19 37.93
CA PHE A 3 -3.43 -2.10 37.14
C PHE A 3 -3.50 -1.59 35.70
N ASN A 4 -3.00 -2.42 34.77
CA ASN A 4 -2.96 -2.18 33.33
C ASN A 4 -4.39 -2.14 32.75
N THR A 5 -4.92 -0.94 32.50
CA THR A 5 -6.28 -0.70 31.96
C THR A 5 -6.46 -1.12 30.50
N THR A 6 -5.38 -1.45 29.79
CA THR A 6 -5.38 -1.77 28.35
C THR A 6 -5.86 -3.19 28.02
N HIS A 7 -5.96 -4.09 29.00
CA HIS A 7 -6.42 -5.47 28.78
C HIS A 7 -7.91 -5.72 29.10
N LEU A 8 -8.59 -4.77 29.74
CA LEU A 8 -10.02 -4.91 30.10
C LEU A 8 -10.98 -4.59 28.95
N LEU A 9 -10.55 -3.84 27.92
CA LEU A 9 -11.39 -3.47 26.78
C LEU A 9 -11.63 -4.64 25.79
N ARG A 10 -10.94 -5.77 25.94
CA ARG A 10 -11.04 -6.94 25.04
C ARG A 10 -11.96 -8.06 25.57
N ALA A 11 -12.48 -7.91 26.80
CA ALA A 11 -13.24 -8.96 27.49
C ALA A 11 -14.73 -8.63 27.73
N LEU A 12 -15.28 -7.61 27.06
CA LEU A 12 -16.72 -7.39 27.05
C LEU A 12 -17.34 -8.17 25.89
N SER A 13 -17.92 -9.33 26.24
CA SER A 13 -18.80 -10.12 25.39
C SER A 13 -19.90 -9.28 24.74
N PRO A 14 -20.47 -9.71 23.59
CA PRO A 14 -21.41 -8.91 22.78
C PRO A 14 -22.73 -8.54 23.47
N LEU A 15 -22.97 -9.01 24.70
CA LEU A 15 -24.20 -8.77 25.45
C LEU A 15 -24.33 -7.34 26.02
N HIS A 16 -23.23 -6.59 26.19
CA HIS A 16 -23.30 -5.21 26.69
C HIS A 16 -23.57 -4.16 25.61
N ALA A 17 -23.51 -4.51 24.33
CA ALA A 17 -23.89 -3.60 23.25
C ALA A 17 -25.43 -3.42 23.13
N GLY A 18 -26.22 -4.15 23.92
CA GLY A 18 -27.68 -4.11 23.90
C GLY A 18 -28.33 -3.28 25.01
N ALA A 19 -27.57 -2.73 25.96
CA ALA A 19 -28.13 -2.13 27.18
C ALA A 19 -28.37 -0.61 27.11
N ASP A 20 -27.64 0.14 26.27
CA ASP A 20 -27.79 1.62 26.18
C ASP A 20 -28.60 2.09 24.94
N ALA A 21 -29.05 1.17 24.09
CA ALA A 21 -29.58 1.50 22.75
C ALA A 21 -31.04 1.98 22.70
N ARG A 22 -31.67 2.33 23.83
CA ARG A 22 -33.09 2.76 23.84
C ARG A 22 -33.29 4.26 23.62
N ASP A 23 -32.27 5.10 23.81
CA ASP A 23 -32.41 6.57 23.73
C ASP A 23 -31.28 7.28 22.94
N GLU A 24 -30.34 6.54 22.36
CA GLU A 24 -29.27 7.14 21.54
C GLU A 24 -29.76 7.51 20.13
N ASP A 25 -29.44 8.74 19.72
CA ASP A 25 -29.70 9.26 18.39
C ASP A 25 -29.08 8.36 17.29
N SER A 26 -29.77 8.26 16.16
CA SER A 26 -29.38 7.38 15.05
C SER A 26 -28.00 7.71 14.50
N ASP A 27 -27.63 9.00 14.48
CA ASP A 27 -26.32 9.43 13.98
C ASP A 27 -25.20 9.06 14.94
N THR A 28 -25.45 9.11 16.24
CA THR A 28 -24.50 8.69 17.28
C THR A 28 -24.17 7.20 17.14
N ARG A 29 -25.18 6.36 16.96
CA ARG A 29 -24.98 4.92 16.72
C ARG A 29 -24.20 4.65 15.44
N ARG A 30 -24.54 5.34 14.34
CA ARG A 30 -23.81 5.24 13.08
C ARG A 30 -22.33 5.60 13.27
N LEU A 31 -22.06 6.72 13.93
CA LEU A 31 -20.70 7.19 14.20
C LEU A 31 -19.91 6.21 15.09
N ALA A 32 -20.54 5.62 16.10
CA ALA A 32 -19.93 4.59 16.94
C ALA A 32 -19.54 3.34 16.13
N ARG A 33 -20.44 2.86 15.24
CA ARG A 33 -20.11 1.74 14.32
C ARG A 33 -18.94 2.10 13.42
N HIS A 34 -18.98 3.26 12.76
CA HIS A 34 -17.91 3.71 11.86
C HIS A 34 -16.57 3.84 12.58
N THR A 35 -16.56 4.39 13.79
CA THR A 35 -15.35 4.49 14.63
C THR A 35 -14.76 3.12 14.92
N ARG A 36 -15.61 2.12 15.24
CA ARG A 36 -15.17 0.75 15.45
C ARG A 36 -14.56 0.14 14.19
N LEU A 37 -15.13 0.40 13.02
CA LEU A 37 -14.58 -0.04 11.73
C LEU A 37 -13.21 0.59 11.47
N GLN A 38 -13.04 1.88 11.75
CA GLN A 38 -11.76 2.57 11.61
C GLN A 38 -10.67 2.00 12.53
N GLY A 39 -11.04 1.45 13.68
CA GLY A 39 -10.11 0.79 14.60
C GLY A 39 -9.54 -0.55 14.10
N ALA A 40 -10.11 -1.15 13.05
CA ALA A 40 -9.62 -2.43 12.54
C ALA A 40 -8.22 -2.31 11.91
N THR A 41 -7.32 -3.22 12.26
CA THR A 41 -5.91 -3.20 11.81
C THR A 41 -5.60 -4.18 10.67
N SER A 42 -6.48 -5.14 10.43
CA SER A 42 -6.34 -6.11 9.33
C SER A 42 -7.67 -6.28 8.59
N VAL A 43 -7.60 -6.83 7.38
CA VAL A 43 -8.79 -7.14 6.57
C VAL A 43 -9.63 -8.22 7.26
N ASP A 44 -9.00 -9.22 7.87
CA ASP A 44 -9.69 -10.27 8.61
C ASP A 44 -10.42 -9.74 9.85
N ASP A 45 -9.80 -8.83 10.61
CA ASP A 45 -10.45 -8.15 11.74
C ASP A 45 -11.69 -7.40 11.27
N LEU A 46 -11.59 -6.72 10.13
CA LEU A 46 -12.68 -5.94 9.57
C LEU A 46 -13.83 -6.86 9.10
N VAL A 47 -13.53 -7.98 8.45
CA VAL A 47 -14.55 -8.99 8.07
C VAL A 47 -15.19 -9.60 9.33
N ALA A 48 -14.43 -9.78 10.40
CA ALA A 48 -14.96 -10.25 11.67
C ALA A 48 -15.94 -9.25 12.33
N LEU A 49 -15.83 -7.95 12.03
CA LEU A 49 -16.77 -6.92 12.49
C LEU A 49 -18.10 -6.89 11.70
N VAL A 50 -18.16 -7.47 10.50
CA VAL A 50 -19.41 -7.62 9.76
C VAL A 50 -20.40 -8.48 10.59
N PRO A 51 -21.66 -8.08 10.77
CA PRO A 51 -22.70 -8.89 11.41
C PRO A 51 -22.76 -10.32 10.85
N ALA A 52 -22.93 -11.30 11.74
CA ALA A 52 -22.81 -12.72 11.40
C ALA A 52 -23.72 -13.13 10.22
N ASP A 53 -24.93 -12.58 10.17
CA ASP A 53 -25.93 -12.89 9.14
C ASP A 53 -25.53 -12.42 7.74
N PHE A 54 -24.62 -11.45 7.63
CA PHE A 54 -24.11 -10.93 6.35
C PHE A 54 -22.67 -11.36 6.05
N ARG A 55 -21.92 -11.79 7.07
CA ARG A 55 -20.48 -12.04 6.94
C ARG A 55 -20.14 -13.05 5.85
N HIS A 56 -20.90 -14.14 5.73
CA HIS A 56 -20.61 -15.19 4.76
C HIS A 56 -20.83 -14.74 3.30
N VAL A 57 -21.80 -13.87 3.03
CA VAL A 57 -22.03 -13.32 1.68
C VAL A 57 -21.08 -12.17 1.34
N LEU A 58 -20.67 -11.38 2.35
CA LEU A 58 -19.80 -10.22 2.14
C LEU A 58 -18.31 -10.54 2.19
N ARG A 59 -17.91 -11.70 2.74
CA ARG A 59 -16.50 -12.07 2.87
C ARG A 59 -15.77 -12.03 1.53
N GLU A 60 -16.30 -12.73 0.53
CA GLU A 60 -15.63 -12.83 -0.77
C GLU A 60 -15.56 -11.48 -1.51
N PRO A 61 -16.65 -10.68 -1.62
CA PRO A 61 -16.58 -9.33 -2.16
C PRO A 61 -15.55 -8.43 -1.48
N LEU A 62 -15.49 -8.45 -0.14
CA LEU A 62 -14.54 -7.63 0.64
C LEU A 62 -13.08 -8.08 0.41
N LEU A 63 -12.82 -9.39 0.32
CA LEU A 63 -11.50 -9.90 -0.04
C LEU A 63 -11.12 -9.54 -1.49
N GLY A 64 -12.07 -9.54 -2.42
CA GLY A 64 -11.89 -9.06 -3.79
C GLY A 64 -11.44 -7.60 -3.85
N ILE A 65 -12.05 -6.73 -3.04
CA ILE A 65 -11.65 -5.32 -2.89
C ILE A 65 -10.21 -5.23 -2.36
N ALA A 66 -9.86 -6.04 -1.36
CA ALA A 66 -8.50 -6.08 -0.81
C ALA A 66 -7.46 -6.50 -1.85
N ALA A 67 -7.81 -7.46 -2.71
CA ALA A 67 -6.96 -7.90 -3.82
C ALA A 67 -6.76 -6.78 -4.85
N THR A 68 -7.82 -6.05 -5.21
CA THR A 68 -7.75 -4.89 -6.12
C THR A 68 -6.88 -3.77 -5.54
N ALA A 69 -7.05 -3.43 -4.26
CA ALA A 69 -6.21 -2.46 -3.57
C ALA A 69 -4.73 -2.90 -3.53
N THR A 70 -4.47 -4.20 -3.33
CA THR A 70 -3.11 -4.74 -3.34
C THR A 70 -2.48 -4.64 -4.73
N LYS A 71 -3.25 -4.93 -5.80
CA LYS A 71 -2.81 -4.74 -7.19
C LYS A 71 -2.49 -3.27 -7.46
N LEU A 72 -3.35 -2.35 -7.05
CA LEU A 72 -3.12 -0.90 -7.21
C LEU A 72 -1.79 -0.46 -6.58
N ALA A 73 -1.53 -0.89 -5.33
CA ALA A 73 -0.30 -0.58 -4.62
C ALA A 73 0.95 -1.14 -5.34
N ALA A 74 0.88 -2.38 -5.84
CA ALA A 74 1.96 -3.01 -6.60
C ALA A 74 2.21 -2.31 -7.95
N THR A 75 1.14 -1.91 -8.66
CA THR A 75 1.22 -1.18 -9.93
C THR A 75 1.84 0.20 -9.72
N ARG A 76 1.46 0.94 -8.67
CA ARG A 76 2.11 2.21 -8.28
C ARG A 76 3.60 2.04 -7.98
N THR A 77 3.99 0.95 -7.30
CA THR A 77 5.41 0.65 -7.05
C THR A 77 6.17 0.41 -8.37
N THR A 78 5.55 -0.30 -9.31
CA THR A 78 6.16 -0.57 -10.62
C THR A 78 6.32 0.70 -11.44
N LEU A 79 5.29 1.55 -11.47
CA LEU A 79 5.36 2.85 -12.14
C LEU A 79 6.50 3.71 -11.58
N ALA A 80 6.60 3.86 -10.26
CA ALA A 80 7.68 4.63 -9.64
C ALA A 80 9.08 4.11 -10.00
N LYS A 81 9.25 2.79 -10.13
CA LYS A 81 10.51 2.19 -10.60
C LYS A 81 10.82 2.56 -12.05
N TRP A 82 9.82 2.49 -12.94
CA TRP A 82 10.00 2.81 -14.35
C TRP A 82 10.24 4.30 -14.59
N GLU A 83 9.59 5.17 -13.83
CA GLU A 83 9.89 6.61 -13.80
C GLU A 83 11.32 6.87 -13.31
N GLY A 84 11.78 6.12 -12.30
CA GLY A 84 13.18 6.16 -11.87
C GLY A 84 14.17 5.76 -12.97
N HIS A 85 13.85 4.73 -13.76
CA HIS A 85 14.65 4.33 -14.92
C HIS A 85 14.71 5.43 -15.98
N LEU A 86 13.57 6.07 -16.27
CA LEU A 86 13.49 7.18 -17.22
C LEU A 86 14.40 8.35 -16.80
N VAL A 87 14.36 8.74 -15.52
CA VAL A 87 15.23 9.82 -14.97
C VAL A 87 16.70 9.43 -15.02
N ALA A 88 17.02 8.17 -14.70
CA ALA A 88 18.40 7.68 -14.72
C ALA A 88 18.95 7.42 -16.13
N GLY A 89 18.14 7.52 -17.18
CA GLY A 89 18.52 7.12 -18.55
C GLY A 89 18.82 5.62 -18.68
N THR A 90 18.25 4.80 -17.81
CA THR A 90 18.40 3.34 -17.82
C THR A 90 17.07 2.68 -18.20
N TYR A 91 17.07 1.36 -18.40
CA TYR A 91 15.87 0.63 -18.81
C TYR A 91 15.50 -0.46 -17.79
N PRO A 92 14.21 -0.76 -17.61
CA PRO A 92 13.79 -1.93 -16.83
C PRO A 92 14.22 -3.25 -17.49
N PRO A 93 14.36 -4.34 -16.73
CA PRO A 93 14.83 -5.63 -17.24
C PRO A 93 14.06 -6.20 -18.44
N HIS A 94 12.75 -5.96 -18.51
CA HIS A 94 11.92 -6.46 -19.62
C HIS A 94 12.18 -5.73 -20.95
N LEU A 95 12.82 -4.57 -20.92
CA LEU A 95 13.27 -3.82 -22.10
C LEU A 95 14.76 -4.02 -22.39
N HIS A 96 15.48 -4.86 -21.64
CA HIS A 96 16.88 -5.20 -21.95
C HIS A 96 16.96 -6.15 -23.14
N GLN A 97 16.67 -5.63 -24.34
CA GLN A 97 16.92 -6.30 -25.60
C GLN A 97 18.21 -5.77 -26.24
N LYS A 98 18.91 -6.64 -26.96
CA LYS A 98 20.09 -6.24 -27.73
C LYS A 98 19.63 -5.66 -29.07
N ALA A 99 20.36 -4.67 -29.56
CA ALA A 99 20.16 -4.17 -30.91
C ALA A 99 20.26 -5.32 -31.92
N PRO A 100 19.37 -5.38 -32.93
CA PRO A 100 19.48 -6.36 -34.00
C PRO A 100 20.84 -6.27 -34.69
N ALA A 101 21.60 -7.37 -34.67
CA ALA A 101 22.92 -7.41 -35.28
C ALA A 101 22.82 -7.82 -36.75
N VAL A 102 23.29 -6.96 -37.65
CA VAL A 102 23.43 -7.31 -39.07
C VAL A 102 24.83 -7.88 -39.31
N GLN A 103 24.88 -9.09 -39.88
CA GLN A 103 26.13 -9.71 -40.30
C GLN A 103 26.59 -9.08 -41.62
N LEU A 104 27.50 -8.10 -41.50
CA LEU A 104 28.20 -7.54 -42.66
C LEU A 104 29.44 -8.38 -42.96
N THR A 105 29.81 -8.48 -44.24
CA THR A 105 31.10 -9.05 -44.64
C THR A 105 32.24 -8.26 -44.00
N LYS A 106 33.35 -8.91 -43.64
CA LYS A 106 34.43 -8.30 -42.85
C LYS A 106 34.94 -6.98 -43.45
N GLY A 107 35.24 -6.97 -44.76
CA GLY A 107 35.76 -5.78 -45.44
C GLY A 107 34.74 -4.63 -45.56
N PHE A 108 33.45 -4.94 -45.65
CA PHE A 108 32.41 -3.89 -45.66
C PHE A 108 32.07 -3.42 -44.25
N GLY A 109 32.06 -4.31 -43.26
CA GLY A 109 31.78 -3.97 -41.86
C GLY A 109 32.84 -3.09 -41.21
N GLU A 110 34.04 -3.03 -41.78
CA GLU A 110 35.16 -2.15 -41.43
C GLU A 110 35.18 -0.85 -42.26
N SER A 111 34.36 -0.74 -43.32
CA SER A 111 34.25 0.47 -44.14
C SER A 111 33.43 1.56 -43.43
N ALA A 112 33.60 2.81 -43.87
CA ALA A 112 32.81 3.94 -43.36
C ALA A 112 31.30 3.72 -43.59
N ASP A 113 30.91 3.16 -44.73
CA ASP A 113 29.51 2.86 -45.06
C ASP A 113 28.94 1.77 -44.14
N GLY A 114 29.69 0.69 -43.92
CA GLY A 114 29.26 -0.39 -43.01
C GLY A 114 29.15 0.09 -41.56
N ALA A 115 30.05 0.96 -41.11
CA ALA A 115 29.95 1.61 -39.80
C ALA A 115 28.72 2.53 -39.71
N ALA A 116 28.42 3.31 -40.76
CA ALA A 116 27.23 4.16 -40.81
C ALA A 116 25.92 3.35 -40.75
N HIS A 117 25.86 2.19 -41.40
CA HIS A 117 24.69 1.30 -41.31
C HIS A 117 24.50 0.73 -39.90
N LYS A 118 25.57 0.28 -39.23
CA LYS A 118 25.50 -0.17 -37.81
C LYS A 118 25.03 0.95 -36.90
N ALA A 119 25.59 2.16 -37.04
CA ALA A 119 25.19 3.32 -36.25
C ALA A 119 23.71 3.69 -36.42
N LYS A 120 23.16 3.57 -37.65
CA LYS A 120 21.72 3.78 -37.89
C LYS A 120 20.85 2.75 -37.17
N LEU A 121 21.27 1.48 -37.13
CA LEU A 121 20.54 0.43 -36.40
C LEU A 121 20.59 0.65 -34.89
N ASP A 122 21.77 1.02 -34.35
CA ASP A 122 21.92 1.36 -32.93
C ASP A 122 21.06 2.56 -32.54
N ALA A 123 21.02 3.60 -33.38
CA ALA A 123 20.17 4.77 -33.18
C ALA A 123 18.66 4.41 -33.22
N ALA A 124 18.24 3.56 -34.16
CA ALA A 124 16.86 3.09 -34.25
C ALA A 124 16.47 2.25 -33.02
N HIS A 125 17.37 1.38 -32.54
CA HIS A 125 17.16 0.61 -31.33
C HIS A 125 17.08 1.49 -30.07
N ALA A 126 17.94 2.50 -29.95
CA ALA A 126 17.88 3.46 -28.85
C ALA A 126 16.56 4.26 -28.84
N ALA A 127 16.08 4.68 -30.02
CA ALA A 127 14.78 5.34 -30.15
C ALA A 127 13.62 4.42 -29.76
N TRP A 128 13.67 3.14 -30.18
CA TRP A 128 12.68 2.13 -29.80
C TRP A 128 12.65 1.89 -28.28
N LEU A 129 13.82 1.74 -27.63
CA LEU A 129 13.90 1.55 -26.18
C LEU A 129 13.26 2.71 -25.42
N LYS A 130 13.58 3.95 -25.82
CA LYS A 130 13.01 5.15 -25.21
C LYS A 130 11.49 5.21 -25.38
N GLY A 131 10.99 5.06 -26.61
CA GLY A 131 9.55 5.08 -26.89
C GLY A 131 8.81 3.97 -26.15
N SER A 132 9.37 2.76 -26.10
CA SER A 132 8.78 1.63 -25.38
C SER A 132 8.67 1.89 -23.88
N LEU A 133 9.67 2.53 -23.27
CA LEU A 133 9.61 2.90 -21.85
C LEU A 133 8.55 3.97 -21.59
N GLU A 134 8.47 5.00 -22.44
CA GLU A 134 7.46 6.06 -22.32
C GLU A 134 6.03 5.53 -22.48
N ASP A 135 5.79 4.65 -23.45
CA ASP A 135 4.50 4.01 -23.66
C ASP A 135 4.15 3.03 -22.53
N SER A 136 5.14 2.28 -22.02
CA SER A 136 4.95 1.40 -20.86
C SER A 136 4.55 2.18 -19.61
N ILE A 137 5.19 3.34 -19.37
CA ILE A 137 4.84 4.26 -18.28
C ILE A 137 3.40 4.76 -18.46
N ARG A 138 3.01 5.17 -19.67
CA ARG A 138 1.65 5.62 -19.97
C ARG A 138 0.62 4.51 -19.70
N ALA A 139 0.85 3.31 -20.23
CA ALA A 139 -0.02 2.17 -20.02
C ALA A 139 -0.19 1.85 -18.52
N LYS A 140 0.90 1.94 -17.73
CA LYS A 140 0.81 1.74 -16.27
C LYS A 140 0.06 2.85 -15.54
N ARG A 141 0.13 4.10 -16.00
CA ARG A 141 -0.68 5.20 -15.46
C ARG A 141 -2.17 4.96 -15.73
N ASP A 142 -2.52 4.52 -16.93
CA ASP A 142 -3.91 4.20 -17.29
C ASP A 142 -4.45 3.01 -16.47
N GLU A 143 -3.61 1.99 -16.25
CA GLU A 143 -3.95 0.86 -15.37
C GLU A 143 -4.21 1.30 -13.92
N ILE A 144 -3.43 2.26 -13.40
CA ILE A 144 -3.67 2.86 -12.07
C ILE A 144 -5.03 3.54 -12.04
N LEU A 145 -5.35 4.37 -13.05
CA LEU A 145 -6.66 5.04 -13.13
C LEU A 145 -7.82 4.03 -13.19
N PHE A 146 -7.65 2.93 -13.93
CA PHE A 146 -8.64 1.85 -13.98
C PHE A 146 -8.87 1.22 -12.60
N LEU A 147 -7.79 0.87 -11.89
CA LEU A 147 -7.88 0.30 -10.54
C LEU A 147 -8.42 1.29 -9.50
N GLU A 148 -8.09 2.58 -9.61
CA GLU A 148 -8.62 3.63 -8.74
C GLU A 148 -10.12 3.81 -8.92
N ARG A 149 -10.61 3.80 -10.17
CA ARG A 149 -12.04 3.88 -10.49
C ARG A 149 -12.82 2.72 -9.86
N ALA A 150 -12.26 1.51 -9.90
CA ALA A 150 -12.87 0.33 -9.27
C ALA A 150 -12.98 0.44 -7.74
N LEU A 151 -12.22 1.35 -7.11
CA LEU A 151 -12.21 1.57 -5.65
C LEU A 151 -12.86 2.90 -5.25
N THR A 152 -13.68 3.48 -6.13
CA THR A 152 -14.50 4.67 -5.82
C THR A 152 -15.71 4.29 -4.98
N PRO A 153 -16.17 5.17 -4.06
CA PRO A 153 -17.34 4.89 -3.22
C PRO A 153 -18.59 4.46 -4.00
N GLU A 154 -18.83 5.06 -5.16
CA GLU A 154 -19.99 4.82 -6.01
C GLU A 154 -19.96 3.41 -6.61
N VAL A 155 -18.80 2.98 -7.13
CA VAL A 155 -18.63 1.63 -7.67
C VAL A 155 -18.72 0.59 -6.56
N LEU A 156 -18.07 0.85 -5.42
CA LEU A 156 -18.12 -0.04 -4.27
C LEU A 156 -19.55 -0.22 -3.73
N PHE A 157 -20.33 0.86 -3.64
CA PHE A 157 -21.73 0.77 -3.24
C PHE A 157 -22.56 -0.01 -4.27
N LYS A 158 -22.34 0.25 -5.56
CA LYS A 158 -23.04 -0.44 -6.65
C LYS A 158 -22.77 -1.95 -6.63
N ASP A 159 -21.55 -2.36 -6.29
CA ASP A 159 -21.16 -3.78 -6.28
C ASP A 159 -21.62 -4.49 -5.00
N LEU A 160 -21.61 -3.82 -3.85
CA LEU A 160 -21.95 -4.44 -2.55
C LEU A 160 -23.45 -4.40 -2.21
N SER A 161 -24.16 -3.34 -2.60
CA SER A 161 -25.57 -3.16 -2.22
C SER A 161 -26.51 -4.26 -2.73
N PRO A 162 -26.35 -4.86 -3.94
CA PRO A 162 -27.20 -5.94 -4.38
C PRO A 162 -27.03 -7.21 -3.54
N VAL A 163 -25.79 -7.54 -3.16
CA VAL A 163 -25.47 -8.70 -2.29
C VAL A 163 -26.14 -8.55 -0.92
N ILE A 164 -26.12 -7.33 -0.37
CA ILE A 164 -26.76 -7.01 0.91
C ILE A 164 -28.28 -7.07 0.78
N ALA A 165 -28.84 -6.49 -0.28
CA ALA A 165 -30.29 -6.48 -0.50
C ALA A 165 -30.86 -7.89 -0.69
N GLU A 166 -30.18 -8.74 -1.46
CA GLU A 166 -30.56 -10.13 -1.64
C GLU A 166 -30.53 -10.89 -0.32
N ARG A 167 -29.44 -10.73 0.46
CA ARG A 167 -29.32 -11.39 1.77
C ARG A 167 -30.36 -10.88 2.77
N GLN A 168 -30.63 -9.58 2.75
CA GLN A 168 -31.64 -8.98 3.61
C GLN A 168 -33.02 -9.56 3.34
N LYS A 169 -33.38 -9.75 2.06
CA LYS A 169 -34.64 -10.39 1.69
C LYS A 169 -34.76 -11.79 2.29
N ASP A 170 -33.72 -12.61 2.15
CA ASP A 170 -33.69 -13.97 2.72
C ASP A 170 -33.85 -13.98 4.25
N ILE A 171 -33.19 -13.05 4.96
CA ILE A 171 -33.32 -12.92 6.42
C ILE A 171 -34.73 -12.50 6.80
N MET A 172 -35.31 -11.50 6.14
CA MET A 172 -36.66 -11.01 6.44
C MET A 172 -37.72 -12.10 6.26
N GLU A 173 -37.58 -12.93 5.22
CA GLU A 173 -38.48 -14.06 4.99
C GLU A 173 -38.36 -15.14 6.08
N LYS A 174 -37.14 -15.42 6.57
CA LYS A 174 -36.87 -16.49 7.55
C LYS A 174 -37.09 -16.10 9.01
N THR A 175 -37.05 -14.80 9.33
CA THR A 175 -37.04 -14.32 10.71
C THR A 175 -38.32 -13.61 11.15
N LYS A 176 -39.45 -13.88 10.47
CA LYS A 176 -40.75 -13.33 10.87
C LYS A 176 -41.08 -13.70 12.31
N LEU A 177 -41.66 -12.75 13.04
CA LEU A 177 -42.00 -12.89 14.44
C LEU A 177 -43.50 -13.19 14.60
N PRO A 178 -43.90 -14.12 15.47
CA PRO A 178 -45.30 -14.37 15.74
C PRO A 178 -45.89 -13.24 16.58
N VAL A 179 -47.09 -12.79 16.20
CA VAL A 179 -47.94 -11.93 17.03
C VAL A 179 -48.93 -12.84 17.74
N LEU A 180 -48.81 -12.88 19.07
CA LEU A 180 -49.67 -13.67 19.93
C LEU A 180 -50.62 -12.71 20.66
N GLU A 181 -51.91 -13.05 20.66
CA GLU A 181 -52.92 -12.35 21.44
C GLU A 181 -53.58 -13.34 22.41
N HIS A 182 -54.12 -12.83 23.52
CA HIS A 182 -54.89 -13.65 24.44
C HIS A 182 -56.32 -13.81 23.92
N ASN A 183 -56.81 -15.05 23.91
CA ASN A 183 -58.22 -15.31 23.70
C ASN A 183 -59.01 -14.89 24.95
N ASP A 184 -59.93 -13.94 24.81
CA ASP A 184 -60.73 -13.40 25.92
C ASP A 184 -61.63 -14.45 26.59
N GLU A 185 -61.97 -15.55 25.90
CA GLU A 185 -62.87 -16.59 26.41
C GLU A 185 -62.14 -17.74 27.13
N THR A 186 -60.94 -18.11 26.66
CA THR A 186 -60.18 -19.26 27.20
C THR A 186 -58.92 -18.86 27.97
N GLY A 187 -58.47 -17.60 27.84
CA GLY A 187 -57.22 -17.09 28.41
C GLY A 187 -55.96 -17.59 27.69
N GLU A 188 -56.10 -18.45 26.68
CA GLU A 188 -54.98 -19.06 25.96
C GLU A 188 -54.32 -18.08 24.98
N LEU A 189 -53.00 -18.21 24.79
CA LEU A 189 -52.27 -17.46 23.76
C LEU A 189 -52.53 -18.09 22.39
N VAL A 190 -53.10 -17.30 21.48
CA VAL A 190 -53.39 -17.72 20.11
C VAL A 190 -52.45 -16.98 19.15
N LEU A 191 -51.88 -17.71 18.20
CA LEU A 191 -51.12 -17.12 17.11
C LEU A 191 -52.07 -16.41 16.14
N VAL A 192 -51.97 -15.08 16.07
CA VAL A 192 -52.84 -14.25 15.24
C VAL A 192 -52.25 -14.03 13.86
N ARG A 193 -50.96 -13.68 13.79
CA ARG A 193 -50.27 -13.41 12.52
C ARG A 193 -48.76 -13.47 12.66
N TRP A 194 -48.08 -13.45 11.52
CA TRP A 194 -46.65 -13.24 11.43
C TRP A 194 -46.38 -11.79 11.04
N GLN A 195 -45.49 -11.12 11.76
CA GLN A 195 -45.02 -9.77 11.45
C GLN A 195 -43.55 -9.77 11.06
N ASP A 196 -43.13 -8.73 10.36
CA ASP A 196 -41.74 -8.53 10.00
C ASP A 196 -40.89 -8.21 11.24
N ASN A 197 -39.62 -8.58 11.17
CA ASN A 197 -38.67 -8.35 12.25
C ASN A 197 -37.97 -7.00 12.07
N ASP A 198 -38.42 -5.98 12.80
CA ASP A 198 -37.83 -4.63 12.78
C ASP A 198 -36.33 -4.62 13.07
N GLY A 199 -35.85 -5.55 13.91
CA GLY A 199 -34.43 -5.72 14.19
C GLY A 199 -33.65 -6.18 12.97
N ALA A 200 -34.17 -7.16 12.24
CA ALA A 200 -33.59 -7.62 10.98
C ALA A 200 -33.66 -6.52 9.90
N GLN A 201 -34.76 -5.77 9.84
CA GLN A 201 -34.90 -4.64 8.90
C GLN A 201 -33.87 -3.54 9.17
N ARG A 202 -33.70 -3.15 10.44
CA ARG A 202 -32.69 -2.17 10.85
C ARG A 202 -31.28 -2.65 10.49
N LEU A 203 -30.95 -3.91 10.78
CA LEU A 203 -29.63 -4.46 10.48
C LEU A 203 -29.31 -4.38 8.98
N GLY A 204 -30.25 -4.69 8.10
CA GLY A 204 -30.07 -4.55 6.65
C GLY A 204 -29.79 -3.11 6.22
N LYS A 205 -30.49 -2.14 6.80
CA LYS A 205 -30.25 -0.71 6.54
C LYS A 205 -28.85 -0.28 7.00
N GLU A 206 -28.45 -0.67 8.22
CA GLU A 206 -27.11 -0.39 8.74
C GLU A 206 -26.02 -1.00 7.86
N MET A 207 -26.24 -2.20 7.33
CA MET A 207 -25.31 -2.83 6.40
C MET A 207 -25.15 -2.06 5.09
N LEU A 208 -26.24 -1.51 4.54
CA LEU A 208 -26.18 -0.66 3.35
C LEU A 208 -25.45 0.67 3.63
N GLU A 209 -25.67 1.28 4.80
CA GLU A 209 -24.95 2.49 5.22
C GLU A 209 -23.44 2.24 5.40
N ASP A 210 -23.07 1.07 5.92
CA ASP A 210 -21.70 0.78 6.33
C ASP A 210 -20.87 0.08 5.23
N CYS A 211 -21.49 -0.44 4.16
CA CYS A 211 -20.83 -1.25 3.13
C CYS A 211 -19.62 -0.56 2.46
N THR A 212 -19.75 0.72 2.13
CA THR A 212 -18.67 1.51 1.56
C THR A 212 -17.58 1.81 2.58
N ILE A 213 -17.94 1.98 3.85
CA ILE A 213 -16.99 2.22 4.94
C ILE A 213 -16.10 1.00 5.15
N PHE A 214 -16.65 -0.22 5.08
CA PHE A 214 -15.86 -1.45 5.07
C PHE A 214 -14.83 -1.42 3.93
N ALA A 215 -15.27 -1.19 2.70
CA ALA A 215 -14.41 -1.19 1.52
C ALA A 215 -13.30 -0.11 1.57
N LEU A 216 -13.64 1.11 1.98
CA LEU A 216 -12.67 2.21 2.13
C LEU A 216 -11.66 1.92 3.24
N ARG A 217 -12.08 1.27 4.33
CA ARG A 217 -11.16 0.86 5.39
C ARG A 217 -10.19 -0.22 4.91
N ILE A 218 -10.66 -1.20 4.13
CA ILE A 218 -9.79 -2.21 3.51
C ILE A 218 -8.70 -1.55 2.68
N ARG A 219 -9.08 -0.59 1.83
CA ARG A 219 -8.12 0.19 1.04
C ARG A 219 -7.10 0.89 1.92
N SER A 220 -7.54 1.57 2.98
CA SER A 220 -6.65 2.25 3.94
C SER A 220 -5.66 1.29 4.62
N ILE A 221 -6.11 0.10 5.04
CA ILE A 221 -5.25 -0.92 5.64
C ILE A 221 -4.18 -1.39 4.64
N VAL A 222 -4.57 -1.64 3.39
CA VAL A 222 -3.65 -2.07 2.34
C VAL A 222 -2.62 -0.98 2.01
N ASP A 223 -3.06 0.27 1.89
CA ASP A 223 -2.19 1.43 1.63
C ASP A 223 -1.19 1.63 2.78
N ALA A 224 -1.63 1.52 4.05
CA ALA A 224 -0.75 1.61 5.21
C ALA A 224 0.28 0.47 5.26
N ARG A 225 -0.13 -0.75 4.91
CA ARG A 225 0.78 -1.91 4.81
C ARG A 225 1.84 -1.68 3.73
N ASP A 226 1.44 -1.21 2.55
CA ASP A 226 2.36 -0.94 1.45
C ASP A 226 3.32 0.20 1.78
N PHE A 227 2.83 1.29 2.38
CA PHE A 227 3.67 2.39 2.86
C PHE A 227 4.75 1.91 3.84
N THR A 228 4.36 1.07 4.80
CA THR A 228 5.29 0.48 5.77
C THR A 228 6.34 -0.41 5.08
N ALA A 229 5.92 -1.23 4.12
CA ALA A 229 6.81 -2.10 3.36
C ALA A 229 7.81 -1.30 2.51
N ARG A 230 7.36 -0.22 1.85
CA ARG A 230 8.20 0.70 1.09
C ARG A 230 9.21 1.39 1.99
N SER A 231 8.77 1.98 3.09
CA SER A 231 9.65 2.67 4.06
C SER A 231 10.76 1.75 4.58
N LYS A 232 10.44 0.48 4.87
CA LYS A 232 11.45 -0.52 5.26
C LYS A 232 12.45 -0.82 4.14
N ARG A 233 11.98 -0.97 2.91
CA ARG A 233 12.84 -1.22 1.74
C ARG A 233 13.76 -0.04 1.46
N ASP A 234 13.22 1.17 1.50
CA ASP A 234 13.94 2.39 1.18
C ASP A 234 14.98 2.69 2.29
N GLY A 235 14.64 2.44 3.56
CA GLY A 235 15.60 2.45 4.67
C GLY A 235 16.73 1.42 4.51
N LYS A 236 16.42 0.19 4.08
CA LYS A 236 17.47 -0.82 3.77
C LYS A 236 18.38 -0.39 2.62
N LYS A 237 17.82 0.25 1.59
CA LYS A 237 18.59 0.77 0.46
C LYS A 237 19.54 1.87 0.91
N ALA A 238 19.07 2.82 1.72
CA ALA A 238 19.89 3.90 2.27
C ALA A 238 21.05 3.38 3.15
N VAL A 239 20.80 2.36 3.99
CA VAL A 239 21.85 1.73 4.80
C VAL A 239 22.91 1.06 3.92
N LYS A 240 22.50 0.38 2.85
CA LYS A 240 23.44 -0.22 1.90
C LYS A 240 24.28 0.84 1.18
N GLU A 241 23.65 1.91 0.69
CA GLU A 241 24.35 3.00 0.01
C GLU A 241 25.35 3.69 0.95
N ALA A 242 25.00 3.91 2.21
CA ALA A 242 25.92 4.44 3.22
C ALA A 242 27.12 3.50 3.46
N ALA A 243 26.87 2.19 3.61
CA ALA A 243 27.93 1.20 3.78
C ALA A 243 28.85 1.11 2.55
N ASP A 244 28.30 1.16 1.34
CA ASP A 244 29.08 1.15 0.10
C ASP A 244 29.98 2.40 -0.01
N VAL A 245 29.51 3.56 0.45
CA VAL A 245 30.32 4.80 0.54
C VAL A 245 31.44 4.67 1.58
N GLU A 246 31.15 4.19 2.79
CA GLU A 246 32.16 4.00 3.84
C GLU A 246 33.24 3.00 3.41
N MET A 247 32.85 1.90 2.75
CA MET A 247 33.81 0.93 2.20
C MET A 247 34.62 1.50 1.03
N ALA A 248 34.01 2.33 0.17
CA ALA A 248 34.72 3.02 -0.90
C ALA A 248 35.73 4.03 -0.35
N ASP A 249 35.41 4.72 0.74
CA ASP A 249 36.35 5.62 1.43
C ASP A 249 37.45 4.87 2.19
N ALA A 250 37.13 3.71 2.79
CA ALA A 250 38.12 2.83 3.41
C ALA A 250 39.07 2.16 2.41
N ALA A 251 38.61 1.94 1.17
CA ALA A 251 39.40 1.38 0.08
C ALA A 251 40.28 2.41 -0.65
N ARG A 252 40.17 3.72 -0.33
CA ARG A 252 41.13 4.71 -0.84
C ARG A 252 42.48 4.43 -0.18
N PRO A 253 43.57 4.28 -0.96
CA PRO A 253 44.89 4.11 -0.38
C PRO A 253 45.20 5.33 0.49
N GLY A 254 45.26 5.11 1.81
CA GLY A 254 45.71 6.12 2.76
C GLY A 254 47.10 6.61 2.37
N PRO A 255 47.48 7.86 2.73
CA PRO A 255 48.83 8.34 2.51
C PRO A 255 49.81 7.31 3.07
N SER A 256 50.72 6.82 2.22
CA SER A 256 51.70 5.82 2.64
C SER A 256 52.42 6.33 3.88
N MET A 257 52.74 5.43 4.84
CA MET A 257 53.52 5.83 6.03
C MET A 257 54.77 6.63 5.63
N GLN A 258 55.37 6.29 4.48
CA GLN A 258 56.48 7.03 3.88
C GLN A 258 56.13 8.51 3.61
N SER A 259 54.98 8.80 3.01
CA SER A 259 54.53 10.19 2.76
C SER A 259 54.23 10.97 4.04
N LEU A 260 53.77 10.31 5.10
CA LEU A 260 53.55 10.94 6.41
C LEU A 260 54.89 11.26 7.09
N ILE A 261 55.86 10.34 6.99
CA ILE A 261 57.23 10.52 7.48
C ILE A 261 57.91 11.65 6.70
N ASP A 262 57.84 11.67 5.37
CA ASP A 262 58.45 12.72 4.53
C ASP A 262 57.85 14.11 4.82
N LYS A 263 56.55 14.17 5.13
CA LYS A 263 55.87 15.41 5.51
C LYS A 263 56.27 15.88 6.92
N ALA A 264 56.45 14.95 7.87
CA ALA A 264 56.93 15.27 9.20
C ALA A 264 58.41 15.69 9.19
N VAL A 265 59.25 14.99 8.44
CA VAL A 265 60.69 15.29 8.27
C VAL A 265 60.87 16.63 7.56
N SER A 266 60.17 16.88 6.46
CA SER A 266 60.26 18.17 5.76
C SER A 266 59.77 19.35 6.62
N ALA A 267 58.76 19.16 7.47
CA ALA A 267 58.31 20.17 8.43
C ALA A 267 59.35 20.42 9.54
N ALA A 268 60.03 19.37 10.02
CA ALA A 268 61.09 19.48 11.02
C ALA A 268 62.34 20.17 10.44
N VAL A 269 62.75 19.82 9.22
CA VAL A 269 63.88 20.45 8.51
C VAL A 269 63.60 21.94 8.24
N LYS A 270 62.37 22.30 7.86
CA LYS A 270 61.97 23.72 7.71
C LYS A 270 61.99 24.50 9.02
N LYS A 271 61.76 23.86 10.17
CA LYS A 271 61.90 24.49 11.50
C LYS A 271 63.37 24.70 11.88
N LEU A 272 64.25 23.76 11.53
CA LEU A 272 65.69 23.84 11.81
C LEU A 272 66.43 24.82 10.87
N ALA A 273 65.91 25.05 9.66
CA ALA A 273 66.50 25.97 8.68
C ALA A 273 66.18 27.47 8.91
N LYS A 274 65.51 27.85 10.01
CA LYS A 274 65.32 29.27 10.37
C LYS A 274 66.52 29.77 11.20
N PRO A 275 67.40 30.64 10.67
CA PRO A 275 68.48 31.22 11.46
C PRO A 275 67.90 32.13 12.55
N SER A 276 68.39 31.97 13.78
CA SER A 276 68.03 32.83 14.92
C SER A 276 68.49 34.25 14.63
N LYS A 277 67.56 35.20 14.46
CA LYS A 277 67.91 36.62 14.49
C LYS A 277 68.30 36.98 15.92
N GLY A 278 69.59 37.23 16.12
CA GLY A 278 70.17 37.72 17.36
C GLY A 278 69.53 39.04 17.79
N LYS A 279 69.31 39.17 19.10
CA LYS A 279 69.01 40.45 19.75
C LYS A 279 70.34 41.19 19.97
N THR A 280 70.52 42.32 19.33
CA THR A 280 71.52 43.32 19.70
C THR A 280 70.95 44.14 20.86
N GLN A 281 71.62 44.13 22.01
CA GLN A 281 71.41 45.09 23.10
C GLN A 281 72.63 46.02 23.18
N TYR A 282 72.33 47.32 23.19
CA TYR A 282 73.15 48.52 23.48
C TYR A 282 74.63 48.52 23.09
#